data_AF-A0A117L6C5-F1
#
_entry.id   AF-A0A117L6C5-F1
#
_cell.length_a   1.000
_cell.length_b   1.000
_cell.length_c   1.000
_cell.angle_alpha   90.00
_cell.angle_beta   90.00
_cell.angle_gamma   90.00
#
_symmetry.space_group_name_H-M   'P 1'
#
loop_
_entity.id
_entity.type
_entity.pdbx_description
1 polymer ?
#
loop_
_entity_poly.entity_id
_entity_poly.type
_entity_poly.pdbx_seq_one_letter_code
_entity_poly.pdbx_strand_id
1 'polypeptide(L)'
;MEEHGRLLDVLGNETRRRILLLLTKRPYFISELSKELNVGQKAVLEHLRILEGAGLIEGRVEKIPRGRPRKYYQIKRGIRLEVLLTPYSFGTEMYEPKAPRTTKEYEEVKQLIKSRGPVEIKVKELADFLNEIEERIEEYMKMKSELEEVRMLAETYMRNLMMRVAKESEDHFDELLEEFEEILPRELIEELKRIKKEFCI
;
A
#
# COMPACT_ATOMS: atom_id res chain seq x y z
N MET A 1 -15.41 0.52 3.15
CA MET A 1 -14.83 1.87 3.40
C MET A 1 -14.12 2.04 4.75
N GLU A 2 -14.22 1.10 5.70
CA GLU A 2 -13.73 1.33 7.08
C GLU A 2 -12.24 1.00 7.35
N GLU A 3 -11.54 0.31 6.44
CA GLU A 3 -10.14 -0.08 6.64
C GLU A 3 -9.14 1.02 6.21
N HIS A 4 -9.42 1.71 5.10
CA HIS A 4 -8.51 2.70 4.52
C HIS A 4 -8.32 3.97 5.37
N GLY A 5 -9.38 4.41 6.05
CA GLY A 5 -9.32 5.60 6.92
C GLY A 5 -8.40 5.40 8.12
N ARG A 6 -8.44 4.21 8.74
CA ARG A 6 -7.64 3.91 9.94
C ARG A 6 -6.14 3.96 9.70
N LEU A 7 -5.68 3.51 8.52
CA LEU A 7 -4.25 3.47 8.23
C LEU A 7 -3.68 4.88 7.99
N LEU A 8 -4.42 5.72 7.27
CA LEU A 8 -4.01 7.11 7.04
C LEU A 8 -4.15 7.97 8.28
N ASP A 9 -5.14 7.69 9.15
CA ASP A 9 -5.21 8.29 10.47
C ASP A 9 -3.97 7.97 11.30
N VAL A 10 -3.44 6.74 11.18
CA VAL A 10 -2.19 6.33 11.82
C VAL A 10 -0.99 7.07 11.23
N LEU A 11 -0.90 7.17 9.90
CA LEU A 11 0.19 7.87 9.23
C LEU A 11 0.09 9.40 9.27
N GLY A 12 -1.06 9.95 9.64
CA GLY A 12 -1.32 11.40 9.70
C GLY A 12 -0.50 12.12 10.76
N ASN A 13 -0.02 11.42 11.79
CA ASN A 13 0.80 12.03 12.85
C ASN A 13 2.30 12.01 12.51
N GLU A 14 2.95 13.16 12.62
CA GLU A 14 4.37 13.34 12.29
C GLU A 14 5.29 12.44 13.13
N THR A 15 5.07 12.33 14.44
CA THR A 15 5.89 11.50 15.33
C THR A 15 5.83 10.03 14.92
N ARG A 16 4.64 9.52 14.55
CA ARG A 16 4.48 8.16 14.02
C ARG A 16 5.24 7.96 12.70
N ARG A 17 5.18 8.92 11.78
CA ARG A 17 5.99 8.87 10.53
C ARG A 17 7.49 8.86 10.81
N ARG A 18 7.95 9.68 11.76
CA ARG A 18 9.37 9.71 12.17
C ARG A 18 9.81 8.40 12.85
N ILE A 19 8.95 7.79 13.67
CA ILE A 19 9.20 6.45 14.22
C ILE A 19 9.39 5.44 13.09
N LEU A 20 8.46 5.39 12.12
CA LEU A 20 8.58 4.47 10.99
C LEU A 20 9.88 4.69 10.21
N LEU A 21 10.27 5.94 9.95
CA LEU A 21 11.54 6.29 9.28
C LEU A 21 12.79 5.85 10.06
N LEU A 22 12.74 5.83 11.40
CA LEU A 22 13.83 5.27 12.20
C LEU A 22 13.86 3.75 12.11
N LEU A 23 12.69 3.11 12.19
CA LEU A 23 12.57 1.66 12.15
C LEU A 23 12.95 1.03 10.80
N THR A 24 12.95 1.79 9.70
CA THR A 24 13.48 1.31 8.40
C THR A 24 15.00 1.14 8.41
N LYS A 25 15.72 1.81 9.31
CA LYS A 25 17.19 1.74 9.38
C LYS A 25 17.67 0.53 10.20
N ARG A 26 17.02 0.26 11.33
CA ARG A 26 17.31 -0.85 12.24
C ARG A 26 16.19 -1.00 13.27
N PRO A 27 16.15 -2.11 14.05
CA PRO A 27 15.29 -2.18 15.23
C PRO A 27 15.71 -1.16 16.32
N TYR A 28 14.73 -0.58 17.00
CA TYR A 28 14.94 0.38 18.10
C TYR A 28 14.16 -0.02 19.36
N PHE A 29 14.67 0.37 20.53
CA PHE A 29 13.91 0.31 21.79
C PHE A 29 13.41 1.70 22.22
N ILE A 30 12.42 1.73 23.12
CA ILE A 30 11.65 2.93 23.48
C ILE A 30 12.54 4.12 23.87
N SER A 31 13.57 3.90 24.69
CA SER A 31 14.42 5.00 25.15
C SER A 31 15.37 5.53 24.08
N GLU A 32 15.71 4.75 23.04
CA GLU A 32 16.43 5.29 21.89
C GLU A 32 15.51 6.19 21.06
N LEU A 33 14.31 5.70 20.73
CA LEU A 33 13.31 6.49 19.99
C LEU A 33 12.97 7.78 20.73
N SER A 34 12.83 7.72 22.05
CA SER A 34 12.59 8.90 22.89
C SER A 34 13.69 9.94 22.76
N LYS A 35 14.96 9.53 22.70
CA LYS A 35 16.12 10.43 22.52
C LYS A 35 16.17 10.99 21.10
N GLU A 36 16.06 10.14 20.08
CA GLU A 36 16.12 10.53 18.67
C GLU A 36 14.97 11.47 18.26
N LEU A 37 13.79 11.29 18.84
CA LEU A 37 12.61 12.08 18.53
C LEU A 37 12.45 13.31 19.44
N ASN A 38 13.21 13.38 20.54
CA ASN A 38 13.04 14.33 21.63
C ASN A 38 11.60 14.33 22.19
N VAL A 39 11.03 13.13 22.35
CA VAL A 39 9.66 12.89 22.83
C VAL A 39 9.71 12.01 24.07
N GLY A 40 8.87 12.29 25.07
CA GLY A 40 8.83 11.51 26.31
C GLY A 40 8.50 10.03 26.09
N GLN A 41 9.14 9.13 26.84
CA GLN A 41 9.00 7.68 26.68
C GLN A 41 7.55 7.18 26.74
N LYS A 42 6.70 7.80 27.56
CA LYS A 42 5.27 7.47 27.66
C LYS A 42 4.53 7.75 26.34
N ALA A 43 4.83 8.88 25.69
CA ALA A 43 4.23 9.24 24.41
C ALA A 43 4.76 8.34 23.27
N VAL A 44 6.07 8.04 23.27
CA VAL A 44 6.65 7.07 22.33
C VAL A 44 6.00 5.70 22.47
N LEU A 45 5.79 5.22 23.70
CA LEU A 45 5.13 3.94 23.95
C LEU A 45 3.70 3.93 23.37
N GLU A 46 2.97 5.04 23.51
CA GLU A 46 1.61 5.15 22.95
C GLU A 46 1.62 5.13 21.42
N HIS A 47 2.53 5.87 20.78
CA HIS A 47 2.69 5.82 19.33
C HIS A 47 3.04 4.42 18.83
N LEU A 48 3.94 3.72 19.53
CA LEU A 48 4.30 2.34 19.19
C LEU A 48 3.11 1.39 19.32
N ARG A 49 2.26 1.54 20.35
CA ARG A 49 1.03 0.74 20.49
C ARG A 49 0.08 0.96 19.32
N ILE A 50 -0.11 2.20 18.90
CA ILE A 50 -0.99 2.51 17.76
C ILE A 50 -0.41 1.92 16.46
N LEU A 51 0.89 2.04 16.23
CA LEU A 51 1.57 1.46 15.07
C LEU A 51 1.53 -0.07 15.06
N GLU A 52 1.71 -0.71 16.23
CA GLU A 52 1.65 -2.17 16.41
C GLU A 52 0.21 -2.67 16.21
N GLY A 53 -0.79 -1.95 16.72
CA GLY A 53 -2.21 -2.25 16.51
C GLY A 53 -2.67 -2.07 15.05
N ALA A 54 -2.02 -1.18 14.30
CA ALA A 54 -2.22 -1.04 12.86
C ALA A 54 -1.48 -2.10 12.01
N GLY A 55 -0.68 -2.96 12.64
CA GLY A 55 0.08 -4.01 11.94
C GLY A 55 1.31 -3.50 11.16
N LEU A 56 1.71 -2.24 11.33
CA LEU A 56 2.87 -1.64 10.64
C LEU A 56 4.20 -2.05 11.26
N ILE A 57 4.19 -2.36 12.56
CA ILE A 57 5.39 -2.74 13.31
C ILE A 57 5.11 -3.97 14.14
N GLU A 58 6.18 -4.67 14.52
CA GLU A 58 6.14 -5.77 15.46
C GLU A 58 7.19 -5.58 16.55
N GLY A 59 6.89 -6.10 17.74
CA GLY A 59 7.78 -6.05 18.88
C GLY A 59 8.39 -7.40 19.23
N ARG A 60 9.71 -7.44 19.38
CA ARG A 60 10.46 -8.63 19.80
C ARG A 60 11.16 -8.40 21.13
N VAL A 61 10.94 -9.30 22.09
CA VAL A 61 11.66 -9.28 23.37
C VAL A 61 12.96 -10.05 23.23
N GLU A 62 14.08 -9.36 23.43
CA GLU A 62 15.41 -9.97 23.41
C GLU A 62 15.97 -10.11 24.83
N LYS A 63 16.47 -11.32 25.14
CA LYS A 63 17.16 -11.62 26.38
C LYS A 63 18.62 -11.20 26.24
N ILE A 64 19.07 -10.30 27.11
CA ILE A 64 20.44 -9.80 27.12
C ILE A 64 21.24 -10.63 28.15
N PRO A 65 22.46 -11.10 27.84
CA PRO A 65 23.26 -11.96 28.74
C PRO A 65 23.48 -11.37 30.14
N ARG A 66 23.53 -10.03 30.24
CA ARG A 66 23.62 -9.27 31.49
C ARG A 66 22.69 -8.06 31.42
N GLY A 67 21.45 -8.20 31.91
CA GLY A 67 20.51 -7.09 31.99
C GLY A 67 19.04 -7.52 32.01
N ARG A 68 18.14 -6.54 32.17
CA ARG A 68 16.70 -6.77 32.01
C ARG A 68 16.38 -6.98 30.52
N PRO A 69 15.47 -7.91 30.18
CA PRO A 69 14.99 -8.08 28.81
C PRO A 69 14.52 -6.76 28.22
N ARG A 70 14.83 -6.51 26.94
CA ARG A 70 14.41 -5.31 26.22
C ARG A 70 13.48 -5.69 25.06
N LYS A 71 12.38 -4.95 24.92
CA LYS A 71 11.49 -5.05 23.76
C LYS A 71 12.01 -4.10 22.68
N TYR A 72 12.43 -4.67 21.56
CA TYR A 72 12.78 -3.96 20.34
C TYR A 72 11.58 -3.93 19.41
N TYR A 73 11.43 -2.85 18.66
CA TYR A 73 10.41 -2.68 17.64
C TYR A 73 11.09 -2.63 16.27
N GLN A 74 10.43 -3.19 15.27
CA GLN A 74 10.86 -3.17 13.87
C GLN A 74 9.66 -3.11 12.93
N ILE A 75 9.85 -2.69 11.68
CA ILE A 75 8.82 -2.80 10.65
C ILE A 75 8.41 -4.27 10.51
N LYS A 76 7.11 -4.54 10.48
CA LYS A 76 6.60 -5.91 10.34
C LYS A 76 7.14 -6.51 9.02
N ARG A 77 7.66 -7.73 9.08
CA ARG A 77 8.33 -8.33 7.93
C ARG A 77 7.36 -8.56 6.78
N GLY A 78 7.79 -8.19 5.58
CA GLY A 78 6.98 -8.39 4.39
C GLY A 78 5.67 -7.62 4.46
N ILE A 79 5.65 -6.39 4.99
CA ILE A 79 4.54 -5.47 4.71
C ILE A 79 4.91 -4.61 3.51
N ARG A 80 3.96 -4.41 2.61
CA ARG A 80 4.02 -3.39 1.57
C ARG A 80 2.77 -2.54 1.68
N LEU A 81 2.99 -1.23 1.72
CA LEU A 81 1.93 -0.24 1.81
C LEU A 81 2.02 0.67 0.59
N GLU A 82 0.94 0.74 -0.17
CA GLU A 82 0.77 1.66 -1.28
C GLU A 82 -0.44 2.57 -1.03
N VAL A 83 -0.25 3.86 -1.23
CA VAL A 83 -1.31 4.87 -1.17
C VAL A 83 -1.51 5.37 -2.59
N LEU A 84 -2.70 5.12 -3.14
CA LEU A 84 -3.11 5.61 -4.44
C LEU A 84 -4.03 6.80 -4.25
N LEU A 85 -3.65 7.94 -4.83
CA LEU A 85 -4.47 9.14 -4.86
C LEU A 85 -4.54 9.65 -6.30
N THR A 86 -5.74 9.64 -6.86
CA THR A 86 -6.08 10.25 -8.15
C THR A 86 -7.32 11.13 -7.97
N PRO A 87 -7.71 11.96 -8.95
CA PRO A 87 -8.92 12.79 -8.85
C PRO A 87 -10.23 12.01 -8.65
N TYR A 88 -10.25 10.71 -8.93
CA TYR A 88 -11.46 9.87 -8.88
C TYR A 88 -11.29 8.62 -8.01
N SER A 89 -10.07 8.30 -7.58
CA SER A 89 -9.80 7.15 -6.72
C SER A 89 -8.91 7.54 -5.54
N PHE A 90 -9.28 7.03 -4.37
CA PHE A 90 -8.48 7.11 -3.17
C PHE A 90 -8.45 5.73 -2.54
N GLY A 91 -7.30 5.08 -2.64
CA GLY A 91 -7.09 3.72 -2.19
C GLY A 91 -5.88 3.63 -1.27
N THR A 92 -5.96 2.76 -0.27
CA THR A 92 -4.78 2.31 0.45
C THR A 92 -4.72 0.80 0.42
N GLU A 93 -3.66 0.27 -0.16
CA GLU A 93 -3.42 -1.17 -0.21
C GLU A 93 -2.29 -1.53 0.73
N MET A 94 -2.61 -2.28 1.77
CA MET A 94 -1.61 -2.95 2.61
C MET A 94 -1.69 -4.43 2.33
N TYR A 95 -0.64 -5.00 1.75
CA TYR A 95 -0.54 -6.43 1.53
C TYR A 95 0.78 -6.96 2.06
N GLU A 96 0.74 -8.19 2.57
CA GLU A 96 1.96 -8.95 2.76
C GLU A 96 2.32 -9.59 1.43
N PRO A 97 3.50 -9.35 0.84
CA PRO A 97 3.93 -10.08 -0.34
C PRO A 97 3.89 -11.57 0.01
N LYS A 98 2.94 -12.29 -0.58
CA LYS A 98 2.97 -13.76 -0.58
C LYS A 98 4.33 -14.18 -1.11
N ALA A 99 4.83 -15.34 -0.65
CA ALA A 99 6.07 -15.92 -1.20
C ALA A 99 6.05 -15.74 -2.72
N PRO A 100 7.11 -15.16 -3.32
CA PRO A 100 7.10 -14.78 -4.73
C PRO A 100 6.57 -15.96 -5.53
N ARG A 101 5.52 -15.71 -6.32
CA ARG A 101 5.00 -16.73 -7.24
C ARG A 101 6.18 -17.19 -8.09
N THR A 102 6.21 -18.47 -8.46
CA THR A 102 7.26 -19.01 -9.32
C THR A 102 7.13 -18.40 -10.72
N THR A 103 7.69 -17.21 -10.92
CA THR A 103 7.82 -16.55 -12.22
C THR A 103 9.17 -16.90 -12.83
N LYS A 104 9.34 -16.61 -14.13
CA LYS A 104 10.61 -16.85 -14.83
C LYS A 104 11.76 -16.08 -14.16
N GLU A 105 11.50 -14.83 -13.84
CA GLU A 105 12.42 -13.92 -13.16
C GLU A 105 12.81 -14.45 -11.77
N TYR A 106 11.87 -15.06 -11.05
CA TYR A 106 12.14 -15.67 -9.76
C TYR A 106 13.05 -16.91 -9.86
N GLU A 107 12.89 -17.72 -10.91
CA GLU A 107 13.79 -18.86 -11.14
C GLU A 107 15.19 -18.40 -11.54
N GLU A 108 15.27 -17.38 -12.37
CA GLU A 108 16.52 -16.79 -12.86
C GLU A 108 17.36 -16.21 -11.72
N VAL A 109 16.79 -15.34 -10.88
CA VAL A 109 17.50 -14.81 -9.70
C VAL A 109 17.91 -15.93 -8.74
N LYS A 110 17.09 -16.97 -8.60
CA LYS A 110 17.39 -18.11 -7.73
C LYS A 110 18.56 -18.94 -8.26
N GLN A 111 18.72 -19.05 -9.58
CA GLN A 111 19.88 -19.69 -10.21
C GLN A 111 21.14 -18.85 -10.00
N LEU A 112 21.07 -17.52 -10.20
CA LEU A 112 22.17 -16.60 -9.95
C LEU A 112 22.62 -16.63 -8.47
N ILE A 113 21.67 -16.67 -7.53
CA ILE A 113 21.98 -16.80 -6.09
C ILE A 113 22.66 -18.13 -5.77
N LYS A 114 22.32 -19.22 -6.47
CA LYS A 114 22.88 -20.56 -6.26
C LYS A 114 24.18 -20.83 -7.02
N SER A 115 24.53 -19.98 -7.99
CA SER A 115 25.75 -20.15 -8.78
C SER A 115 27.00 -20.08 -7.89
N ARG A 116 27.99 -20.91 -8.23
CA ARG A 116 29.32 -20.92 -7.61
C ARG A 116 30.29 -20.22 -8.55
N GLY A 117 30.90 -19.14 -8.09
CA GLY A 117 31.85 -18.33 -8.87
C GLY A 117 32.52 -17.27 -7.99
N PRO A 118 33.48 -16.50 -8.54
CA PRO A 118 34.07 -15.36 -7.86
C PRO A 118 32.99 -14.36 -7.41
N VAL A 119 33.19 -13.77 -6.23
CA VAL A 119 32.20 -12.86 -5.63
C VAL A 119 31.97 -11.65 -6.53
N GLU A 120 33.01 -11.16 -7.19
CA GLU A 120 32.98 -9.99 -8.07
C GLU A 120 32.08 -10.23 -9.30
N ILE A 121 32.19 -11.41 -9.90
CA ILE A 121 31.36 -11.80 -11.06
C ILE A 121 29.90 -11.92 -10.63
N LYS A 122 29.66 -12.55 -9.48
CA LYS A 122 28.30 -12.75 -8.96
C LYS A 122 27.63 -11.43 -8.60
N VAL A 123 28.36 -10.50 -8.00
CA VAL A 123 27.86 -9.15 -7.69
C VAL A 123 27.50 -8.43 -8.99
N LYS A 124 28.32 -8.55 -10.04
CA LYS A 124 28.02 -7.97 -11.36
C LYS A 124 26.77 -8.58 -11.99
N GLU A 125 26.67 -9.90 -12.06
CA GLU A 125 25.50 -10.59 -12.62
C GLU A 125 24.20 -10.23 -11.89
N LEU A 126 24.25 -10.14 -10.56
CA LEU A 126 23.10 -9.72 -9.76
C LEU A 126 22.77 -8.24 -9.97
N ALA A 127 23.76 -7.37 -10.13
CA ALA A 127 23.54 -5.95 -10.42
C ALA A 127 22.90 -5.75 -11.80
N ASP A 128 23.40 -6.46 -12.83
CA ASP A 128 22.86 -6.42 -14.18
C ASP A 128 21.39 -6.91 -14.18
N PHE A 129 21.10 -8.02 -13.48
CA PHE A 129 19.74 -8.52 -13.31
C PHE A 129 18.83 -7.55 -12.54
N LEU A 130 19.33 -6.90 -11.49
CA LEU A 130 18.56 -5.89 -10.74
C LEU A 130 18.17 -4.72 -11.63
N ASN A 131 19.10 -4.21 -12.46
CA ASN A 131 18.81 -3.13 -13.39
C ASN A 131 17.73 -3.55 -14.41
N GLU A 132 17.80 -4.76 -14.96
CA GLU A 132 16.77 -5.27 -15.88
C GLU A 132 15.38 -5.33 -15.21
N ILE A 133 15.32 -5.79 -13.96
CA ILE A 133 14.07 -5.84 -13.20
C ILE A 133 13.54 -4.43 -12.92
N GLU A 134 14.42 -3.48 -12.56
CA GLU A 134 14.03 -2.08 -12.36
C GLU A 134 13.46 -1.46 -13.63
N GLU A 135 14.13 -1.62 -14.77
CA GLU A 135 13.64 -1.14 -16.08
C GLU A 135 12.27 -1.75 -16.43
N ARG A 136 12.09 -3.06 -16.24
CA ARG A 136 10.81 -3.73 -16.52
C ARG A 136 9.70 -3.24 -15.59
N ILE A 137 10.01 -2.99 -14.30
CA ILE A 137 9.05 -2.40 -13.36
C ILE A 137 8.63 -1.01 -13.84
N GLU A 138 9.57 -0.17 -14.27
CA GLU A 138 9.26 1.18 -14.79
C GLU A 138 8.36 1.12 -16.03
N GLU A 139 8.65 0.22 -16.97
CA GLU A 139 7.83 0.01 -18.17
C GLU A 139 6.39 -0.44 -17.82
N TYR A 140 6.25 -1.41 -16.91
CA TYR A 140 4.93 -1.86 -16.46
C TYR A 140 4.16 -0.75 -15.75
N MET A 141 4.84 0.07 -14.94
CA MET A 141 4.22 1.20 -14.26
C MET A 141 3.73 2.25 -15.26
N LYS A 142 4.51 2.53 -16.31
CA LYS A 142 4.10 3.44 -17.39
C LYS A 142 2.88 2.90 -18.14
N MET A 143 2.91 1.64 -18.57
CA MET A 143 1.78 1.01 -19.26
C MET A 143 0.52 0.99 -18.39
N LYS A 144 0.67 0.69 -17.10
CA LYS A 144 -0.44 0.76 -16.13
C LYS A 144 -1.02 2.18 -16.07
N SER A 145 -0.18 3.20 -15.97
CA SER A 145 -0.61 4.61 -15.94
C SER A 145 -1.39 4.99 -17.20
N GLU A 146 -0.89 4.62 -18.38
CA GLU A 146 -1.58 4.90 -19.66
C GLU A 146 -2.97 4.23 -19.72
N LEU A 147 -3.08 2.98 -19.26
CA LEU A 147 -4.37 2.28 -19.18
C LEU A 147 -5.30 2.89 -18.12
N GLU A 148 -4.78 3.36 -17.01
CA GLU A 148 -5.56 4.05 -15.97
C GLU A 148 -6.15 5.37 -16.49
N GLU A 149 -5.41 6.13 -17.31
CA GLU A 149 -5.93 7.33 -17.98
C GLU A 149 -7.09 7.02 -18.93
N VAL A 150 -6.95 5.96 -19.74
CA VAL A 150 -8.04 5.52 -20.64
C VAL A 150 -9.26 5.04 -19.86
N ARG A 151 -9.04 4.25 -18.80
CA ARG A 151 -10.12 3.80 -17.90
C ARG A 151 -10.87 5.00 -17.31
N MET A 152 -10.12 6.00 -16.84
CA MET A 152 -10.66 7.22 -16.25
C MET A 152 -11.53 8.02 -17.24
N LEU A 153 -11.11 8.12 -18.51
CA LEU A 153 -11.89 8.79 -19.55
C LEU A 153 -13.24 8.07 -19.77
N ALA A 154 -13.22 6.75 -19.83
CA ALA A 154 -14.42 5.94 -20.02
C ALA A 154 -15.37 6.04 -18.81
N GLU A 155 -14.85 5.92 -17.58
CA GLU A 155 -15.62 6.07 -16.33
C GLU A 155 -16.25 7.46 -16.22
N THR A 156 -15.51 8.52 -16.55
CA THR A 156 -16.00 9.90 -16.52
C THR A 156 -17.14 10.10 -17.54
N TYR A 157 -16.98 9.56 -18.75
CA TYR A 157 -18.01 9.65 -19.78
C TYR A 157 -19.28 8.89 -19.38
N MET A 158 -19.14 7.65 -18.89
CA MET A 158 -20.25 6.84 -18.39
C MET A 158 -20.98 7.54 -17.25
N ARG A 159 -20.25 8.07 -16.27
CA ARG A 159 -20.82 8.86 -15.18
C ARG A 159 -21.65 10.03 -15.71
N ASN A 160 -21.09 10.85 -16.59
CA ASN A 160 -21.79 12.01 -17.14
C ASN A 160 -23.02 11.61 -17.97
N LEU A 161 -22.99 10.47 -18.65
CA LEU A 161 -24.13 9.92 -19.37
C LEU A 161 -25.23 9.50 -18.38
N MET A 162 -24.90 8.66 -17.39
CA MET A 162 -25.82 8.22 -16.35
C MET A 162 -26.42 9.40 -15.57
N MET A 163 -25.62 10.45 -15.31
CA MET A 163 -26.08 11.68 -14.67
C MET A 163 -27.05 12.50 -15.53
N ARG A 164 -26.92 12.47 -16.86
CA ARG A 164 -27.92 13.09 -17.74
C ARG A 164 -29.22 12.30 -17.70
N VAL A 165 -29.14 10.98 -17.77
CA VAL A 165 -30.33 10.11 -17.67
C VAL A 165 -31.05 10.32 -16.34
N ALA A 166 -30.34 10.32 -15.22
CA ALA A 166 -30.92 10.53 -13.89
C ALA A 166 -31.66 11.88 -13.76
N LYS A 167 -31.21 12.92 -14.45
CA LYS A 167 -31.88 14.24 -14.47
C LYS A 167 -33.16 14.26 -15.30
N GLU A 168 -33.27 13.36 -16.28
CA GLU A 168 -34.43 13.27 -17.17
C GLU A 168 -35.48 12.28 -16.63
N SER A 169 -35.04 11.14 -16.10
CA SER A 169 -35.90 10.09 -15.53
C SER A 169 -35.14 9.23 -14.52
N GLU A 170 -35.65 9.19 -13.28
CA GLU A 170 -35.10 8.34 -12.22
C GLU A 170 -35.37 6.85 -12.50
N ASP A 171 -36.58 6.51 -12.96
CA ASP A 171 -36.96 5.13 -13.29
C ASP A 171 -36.07 4.58 -14.41
N HIS A 172 -35.79 5.39 -15.43
CA HIS A 172 -34.93 4.96 -16.54
C HIS A 172 -33.46 4.78 -16.12
N PHE A 173 -33.00 5.57 -15.14
CA PHE A 173 -31.68 5.37 -14.56
C PHE A 173 -31.59 4.03 -13.82
N ASP A 174 -32.61 3.67 -13.03
CA ASP A 174 -32.65 2.43 -12.28
C ASP A 174 -32.71 1.20 -13.21
N GLU A 175 -33.55 1.26 -14.25
CA GLU A 175 -33.62 0.21 -15.28
C GLU A 175 -32.25 -0.04 -15.92
N LEU A 176 -31.54 1.02 -16.33
CA LEU A 176 -30.21 0.89 -16.92
C LEU A 176 -29.18 0.37 -15.90
N LEU A 177 -29.27 0.81 -14.65
CA LEU A 177 -28.34 0.36 -13.61
C LEU A 177 -28.51 -1.13 -13.33
N GLU A 178 -29.74 -1.63 -13.25
CA GLU A 178 -30.04 -3.06 -13.07
C GLU A 178 -29.62 -3.88 -14.29
N GLU A 179 -29.87 -3.39 -15.51
CA GLU A 179 -29.51 -4.09 -16.74
C GLU A 179 -27.98 -4.31 -16.86
N PHE A 180 -27.18 -3.31 -16.49
CA PHE A 180 -25.72 -3.35 -16.66
C PHE A 180 -24.93 -3.68 -15.39
N GLU A 181 -25.60 -3.98 -14.26
CA GLU A 181 -24.94 -4.20 -12.96
C GLU A 181 -23.88 -5.32 -13.01
N GLU A 182 -24.10 -6.37 -13.80
CA GLU A 182 -23.18 -7.51 -13.88
C GLU A 182 -21.89 -7.21 -14.68
N ILE A 183 -21.91 -6.19 -15.53
CA ILE A 183 -20.81 -5.86 -16.46
C ILE A 183 -20.02 -4.66 -15.94
N LEU A 184 -20.67 -3.75 -15.20
CA LEU A 184 -20.02 -2.56 -14.68
C LEU A 184 -19.01 -2.89 -13.57
N PRO A 185 -17.87 -2.19 -13.52
CA PRO A 185 -16.95 -2.30 -12.40
C PRO A 185 -17.64 -1.95 -11.07
N ARG A 186 -17.39 -2.75 -10.03
CA ARG A 186 -18.02 -2.56 -8.70
C ARG A 186 -17.85 -1.15 -8.14
N GLU A 187 -16.67 -0.57 -8.29
CA GLU A 187 -16.38 0.79 -7.81
C GLU A 187 -17.28 1.85 -8.48
N LEU A 188 -17.50 1.73 -9.79
CA LEU A 188 -18.38 2.63 -10.54
C LEU A 188 -19.86 2.45 -10.12
N ILE A 189 -20.30 1.22 -9.87
CA ILE A 189 -21.67 0.95 -9.36
C ILE A 189 -21.87 1.62 -8.00
N GLU A 190 -20.92 1.44 -7.07
CA GLU A 190 -20.99 2.07 -5.74
C GLU A 190 -21.02 3.59 -5.83
N GLU A 191 -20.27 4.16 -6.75
CA GLU A 191 -20.24 5.59 -7.01
C GLU A 191 -21.56 6.11 -7.59
N LEU A 192 -22.09 5.47 -8.64
CA LEU A 192 -23.38 5.84 -9.25
C LEU A 192 -24.52 5.77 -8.22
N LYS A 193 -24.54 4.73 -7.37
CA LYS A 193 -25.50 4.58 -6.27
C LYS A 193 -25.38 5.68 -5.21
N ARG A 194 -24.18 6.23 -4.96
CA ARG A 194 -24.01 7.40 -4.07
C ARG A 194 -24.53 8.66 -4.69
N ILE A 195 -24.15 8.92 -5.94
CA ILE A 195 -24.52 10.17 -6.61
C ILE A 195 -26.05 10.25 -6.73
N LYS A 196 -26.75 9.16 -7.05
CA LYS A 196 -28.22 9.11 -7.00
C LYS A 196 -28.78 9.64 -5.67
N LYS A 197 -28.21 9.21 -4.53
CA LYS A 197 -28.67 9.66 -3.19
C LYS A 197 -28.46 11.16 -2.94
N GLU A 198 -27.50 11.80 -3.61
CA GLU A 198 -27.25 13.24 -3.48
C GLU A 198 -28.18 14.09 -4.37
N PHE A 199 -28.66 13.53 -5.48
CA PHE A 199 -29.52 14.23 -6.44
C PHE A 199 -31.03 13.99 -6.25
N CYS A 200 -31.43 12.93 -5.53
CA CYS A 200 -32.84 12.63 -5.21
C CYS A 200 -33.35 13.35 -3.94
N ILE A 201 -32.95 14.61 -3.71
CA ILE A 201 -33.50 15.49 -2.63
C ILE A 201 -34.42 16.54 -3.25
#